data_AF-A0A5E4J7B3-F1
#
_entry.id   AF-A0A5E4J7B3-F1
#
_cell.length_a   1.000
_cell.length_b   1.000
_cell.length_c   1.000
_cell.angle_alpha   90.00
_cell.angle_beta   90.00
_cell.angle_gamma   90.00
#
_symmetry.space_group_name_H-M   'P 1'
#
loop_
_entity.id
_entity.type
_entity.pdbx_description
1 polymer ?
#
loop_
_entity_poly.entity_id
_entity_poly.type
_entity_poly.pdbx_seq_one_letter_code
_entity_poly.pdbx_strand_id
1 'polypeptide(L)'
;MQGGCGFLGMGGMVARNPVRLGDPARYYNSDEDVYSTLAGAFDRIAEARVRVIVTHQPPRGAQDTLYNGQSSGSVGLRRFVEEFQPDLLLCGHIHEDRGEARIGSTKIVNVGELRRGFGALIEIDEQINVNWIELQEGKIGR
;
A
#
# COMPACT_ATOMS: atom_id res chain seq x y z
N MET A 1 -26.03 -11.16 6.11
CA MET A 1 -25.08 -11.77 5.16
C MET A 1 -23.70 -11.26 5.54
N GLN A 2 -22.82 -12.10 6.09
CA GLN A 2 -21.48 -11.69 6.50
C GLN A 2 -20.60 -11.57 5.25
N GLY A 3 -20.53 -10.39 4.66
CA GLY A 3 -19.47 -10.07 3.71
C GLY A 3 -18.14 -10.15 4.46
N GLY A 4 -17.24 -11.04 4.04
CA GLY A 4 -15.89 -11.12 4.57
C GLY A 4 -15.02 -9.94 4.11
N CYS A 5 -13.72 -10.04 4.34
CA CYS A 5 -12.75 -9.13 3.75
C CYS A 5 -12.47 -9.53 2.29
N GLY A 6 -12.47 -8.55 1.38
CA GLY A 6 -12.05 -8.72 0.00
C GLY A 6 -10.66 -8.10 -0.18
N PHE A 7 -9.75 -8.84 -0.79
CA PHE A 7 -8.38 -8.38 -1.03
C PHE A 7 -8.14 -8.19 -2.52
N LEU A 8 -7.59 -7.04 -2.88
CA LEU A 8 -7.09 -6.76 -4.21
C LEU A 8 -5.68 -6.19 -4.09
N GLY A 9 -4.78 -6.57 -4.98
CA GLY A 9 -3.43 -6.05 -4.92
C GLY A 9 -2.75 -6.04 -6.26
N MET A 10 -1.70 -5.24 -6.34
CA MET A 10 -0.85 -5.13 -7.50
C MET A 10 0.62 -5.20 -7.08
N GLY A 11 1.34 -6.15 -7.68
CA GLY A 11 2.78 -6.27 -7.53
C GLY A 11 3.54 -5.25 -8.38
N GLY A 12 4.83 -5.08 -8.07
CA GLY A 12 5.68 -4.12 -8.76
C GLY A 12 5.58 -2.70 -8.20
N MET A 13 6.15 -1.75 -8.92
CA MET A 13 6.32 -0.36 -8.45
C MET A 13 6.20 0.60 -9.62
N VAL A 14 5.84 1.85 -9.37
CA VAL A 14 5.84 2.86 -10.42
C VAL A 14 7.26 3.28 -10.72
N ALA A 15 7.63 3.23 -12.00
CA ALA A 15 8.93 3.72 -12.45
C ALA A 15 8.94 5.25 -12.44
N ARG A 16 9.78 5.86 -11.59
CA ARG A 16 10.05 7.31 -11.64
C ARG A 16 10.71 7.75 -12.95
N ASN A 17 11.47 6.85 -13.58
CA ASN A 17 12.09 7.08 -14.87
C ASN A 17 11.48 6.08 -15.88
N PRO A 18 10.78 6.56 -16.93
CA PRO A 18 10.12 5.70 -17.92
C PRO A 18 11.04 4.67 -18.60
N VAL A 19 12.35 4.95 -18.70
CA VAL A 19 13.33 4.00 -19.25
C VAL A 19 13.34 2.67 -18.49
N ARG A 20 12.95 2.67 -17.22
CA ARG A 20 12.92 1.47 -16.37
C ARG A 20 11.71 0.58 -16.62
N LEU A 21 10.70 1.02 -17.36
CA LEU A 21 9.52 0.20 -17.68
C LEU A 21 9.89 -1.05 -18.49
N GLY A 22 10.99 -1.01 -19.25
CA GLY A 22 11.49 -2.16 -20.01
C GLY A 22 12.54 -3.00 -19.28
N ASP A 23 12.80 -2.78 -17.98
CA ASP A 23 13.80 -3.53 -17.22
C ASP A 23 13.34 -4.99 -17.00
N PRO A 24 13.99 -6.00 -17.61
CA PRO A 24 13.54 -7.39 -17.49
C PRO A 24 13.79 -8.00 -16.11
N ALA A 25 14.62 -7.38 -15.27
CA ALA A 25 14.97 -7.87 -13.94
C ALA A 25 14.03 -7.36 -12.84
N ARG A 26 13.17 -6.38 -13.15
CA ARG A 26 12.32 -5.72 -12.15
C ARG A 26 10.93 -5.49 -12.71
N TYR A 27 9.92 -5.66 -11.87
CA TYR A 27 8.54 -5.44 -12.29
C TYR A 27 8.13 -3.98 -12.04
N TYR A 28 8.19 -3.18 -13.11
CA TYR A 28 7.80 -1.77 -13.10
C TYR A 28 6.48 -1.53 -13.84
N ASN A 29 5.72 -0.59 -13.33
CA ASN A 29 4.44 -0.14 -13.87
C ASN A 29 4.50 1.37 -14.14
N SER A 30 3.66 1.87 -15.03
CA SER A 30 3.30 3.29 -15.04
C SER A 30 2.21 3.57 -14.00
N ASP A 31 1.97 4.85 -13.69
CA ASP A 31 0.81 5.21 -12.84
C ASP A 31 -0.52 4.81 -13.48
N GLU A 32 -0.62 4.84 -14.81
CA GLU A 32 -1.84 4.43 -15.52
C GLU A 32 -2.07 2.92 -15.44
N ASP A 33 -1.01 2.11 -15.53
CA ASP A 33 -1.12 0.65 -15.33
C ASP A 33 -1.63 0.34 -13.93
N VAL A 34 -1.15 1.08 -12.91
CA VAL A 34 -1.61 0.92 -11.53
C VAL A 34 -3.08 1.25 -11.38
N TYR A 35 -3.50 2.41 -11.87
CA TYR A 35 -4.90 2.81 -11.77
C TYR A 35 -5.82 1.85 -12.51
N SER A 36 -5.55 1.61 -13.80
CA SER A 36 -6.45 0.83 -14.66
C SER A 36 -6.57 -0.62 -14.21
N THR A 37 -5.49 -1.23 -13.72
CA THR A 37 -5.51 -2.59 -13.17
C THR A 37 -6.36 -2.68 -11.92
N LEU A 38 -6.18 -1.76 -10.97
CA LEU A 38 -6.94 -1.77 -9.71
C LEU A 38 -8.40 -1.42 -9.94
N ALA A 39 -8.69 -0.36 -10.71
CA ALA A 39 -10.04 0.06 -11.05
C ALA A 39 -10.81 -1.04 -11.79
N GLY A 40 -10.20 -1.65 -12.82
CA GLY A 40 -10.83 -2.70 -13.62
C GLY A 40 -11.06 -4.03 -12.86
N ALA A 41 -10.42 -4.20 -11.70
CA ALA A 41 -10.60 -5.39 -10.86
C ALA A 41 -11.40 -5.12 -9.57
N PHE A 42 -11.74 -3.87 -9.26
CA PHE A 42 -12.34 -3.50 -7.98
C PHE A 42 -13.71 -4.13 -7.75
N ASP A 43 -14.53 -4.26 -8.81
CA ASP A 43 -15.84 -4.90 -8.75
C ASP A 43 -15.79 -6.33 -8.18
N ARG A 44 -14.65 -7.02 -8.29
CA ARG A 44 -14.45 -8.36 -7.72
C ARG A 44 -14.49 -8.39 -6.20
N ILE A 45 -14.29 -7.25 -5.55
CA ILE A 45 -14.33 -7.10 -4.09
C ILE A 45 -15.36 -6.07 -3.62
N ALA A 46 -16.16 -5.48 -4.52
CA ALA A 46 -17.09 -4.40 -4.19
C ALA A 46 -18.12 -4.78 -3.11
N GLU A 47 -18.60 -6.02 -3.14
CA GLU A 47 -19.57 -6.56 -2.17
C GLU A 47 -18.94 -7.01 -0.84
N ALA A 48 -17.60 -6.92 -0.70
CA ALA A 48 -16.94 -7.23 0.55
C ALA A 48 -17.26 -6.16 1.61
N ARG A 49 -17.45 -6.60 2.86
CA ARG A 49 -17.68 -5.67 3.98
C ARG A 49 -16.48 -4.76 4.20
N VAL A 50 -15.28 -5.32 4.01
CA VAL A 50 -14.01 -4.59 4.12
C VAL A 50 -13.19 -4.85 2.87
N ARG A 51 -12.91 -3.80 2.11
CA ARG A 51 -12.12 -3.79 0.89
C ARG A 51 -10.69 -3.40 1.23
N VAL A 52 -9.78 -4.37 1.15
CA VAL A 52 -8.37 -4.21 1.50
C VAL A 52 -7.53 -4.22 0.23
N ILE A 53 -6.75 -3.17 0.06
CA ILE A 53 -5.82 -3.00 -1.06
C ILE A 53 -4.40 -3.25 -0.58
N VAL A 54 -3.65 -4.06 -1.32
CA VAL A 54 -2.25 -4.38 -0.99
C VAL A 54 -1.36 -3.99 -2.16
N THR A 55 -0.40 -3.11 -1.90
CA THR A 55 0.55 -2.63 -2.92
C THR A 55 1.95 -2.58 -2.36
N HIS A 56 2.97 -2.58 -3.22
CA HIS A 56 4.34 -2.44 -2.74
C HIS A 56 4.63 -1.02 -2.25
N GLN A 57 4.24 0.00 -3.02
CA GLN A 57 4.53 1.41 -2.76
C GLN A 57 3.30 2.18 -2.27
N PRO A 58 3.47 3.28 -1.53
CA PRO A 58 2.36 4.08 -1.04
C PRO A 58 1.67 4.90 -2.16
N PRO A 59 0.42 5.33 -1.96
CA PRO A 59 -0.19 6.38 -2.77
C PRO A 59 0.52 7.72 -2.55
N ARG A 60 0.47 8.57 -3.56
CA ARG A 60 1.02 9.93 -3.49
C ARG A 60 0.40 10.73 -2.33
N GLY A 61 1.24 11.32 -1.48
CA GLY A 61 0.85 12.22 -0.39
C GLY A 61 0.33 11.53 0.87
N ALA A 62 0.63 10.23 1.07
CA ALA A 62 0.28 9.51 2.28
C ALA A 62 1.33 8.42 2.57
N GLN A 63 2.13 8.62 3.62
CA GLN A 63 3.20 7.72 4.04
C GLN A 63 4.22 7.45 2.91
N ASP A 64 4.55 8.50 2.15
CA ASP A 64 5.35 8.43 0.93
C ASP A 64 6.54 9.40 0.88
N THR A 65 6.94 9.97 2.01
CA THR A 65 7.99 10.99 2.11
C THR A 65 9.37 10.35 2.32
N LEU A 66 10.33 10.66 1.46
CA LEU A 66 11.73 10.28 1.65
C LEU A 66 12.44 11.19 2.66
N TYR A 67 13.62 10.79 3.16
CA TYR A 67 14.42 11.63 4.09
C TYR A 67 14.74 13.04 3.57
N ASN A 68 14.79 13.23 2.25
CA ASN A 68 15.02 14.53 1.62
C ASN A 68 13.74 15.37 1.47
N GLY A 69 12.63 14.95 2.07
CA GLY A 69 11.32 15.61 2.00
C GLY A 69 10.58 15.40 0.67
N GLN A 70 11.16 14.68 -0.29
CA GLN A 70 10.48 14.39 -1.55
C GLN A 70 9.47 13.27 -1.37
N SER A 71 8.26 13.51 -1.85
CA SER A 71 7.23 12.49 -1.91
C SER A 71 7.50 11.52 -3.10
N SER A 72 7.24 10.23 -2.89
CA SER A 72 7.57 9.12 -3.81
C SER A 72 6.38 8.29 -4.26
N GLY A 73 5.19 8.54 -3.72
CA GLY A 73 4.05 7.66 -3.92
C GLY A 73 3.51 7.68 -5.35
N SER A 74 2.72 6.67 -5.69
CA SER A 74 2.05 6.58 -6.98
C SER A 74 0.87 7.54 -7.09
N VAL A 75 0.85 8.32 -8.15
CA VAL A 75 -0.25 9.22 -8.50
C VAL A 75 -1.47 8.42 -8.98
N GLY A 76 -1.25 7.34 -9.73
CA GLY A 76 -2.32 6.44 -10.17
C GLY A 76 -3.00 5.72 -9.01
N LEU A 77 -2.21 5.25 -8.04
CA LEU A 77 -2.74 4.67 -6.81
C LEU A 77 -3.50 5.70 -5.98
N ARG A 78 -2.99 6.94 -5.89
CA ARG A 78 -3.70 8.04 -5.24
C ARG A 78 -5.06 8.30 -5.88
N ARG A 79 -5.12 8.39 -7.22
CA ARG A 79 -6.36 8.57 -7.98
C ARG A 79 -7.36 7.45 -7.71
N PHE A 80 -6.89 6.20 -7.75
CA PHE A 80 -7.72 5.03 -7.45
C PHE A 80 -8.29 5.09 -6.03
N VAL A 81 -7.48 5.41 -5.02
CA VAL A 81 -7.96 5.53 -3.63
C VAL A 81 -8.99 6.64 -3.48
N GLU A 82 -8.75 7.81 -4.09
CA GLU A 82 -9.68 8.94 -4.05
C GLU A 82 -11.05 8.58 -4.66
N GLU A 83 -11.06 7.84 -5.77
CA GLU A 83 -12.27 7.49 -6.51
C GLU A 83 -13.05 6.32 -5.88
N PHE A 84 -12.36 5.23 -5.52
CA PHE A 84 -13.00 3.99 -5.10
C PHE A 84 -13.14 3.84 -3.57
N GLN A 85 -12.45 4.68 -2.80
CA GLN A 85 -12.52 4.72 -1.33
C GLN A 85 -12.53 3.33 -0.67
N PRO A 86 -11.50 2.47 -0.89
CA PRO A 86 -11.37 1.21 -0.16
C PRO A 86 -11.26 1.47 1.36
N ASP A 87 -11.52 0.47 2.19
CA ASP A 87 -11.51 0.69 3.64
C ASP A 87 -10.07 0.76 4.19
N LEU A 88 -9.16 -0.02 3.60
CA LEU A 88 -7.77 -0.14 4.01
C LEU A 88 -6.83 -0.30 2.81
N LEU A 89 -5.69 0.39 2.83
CA LEU A 89 -4.57 0.15 1.94
C LEU A 89 -3.31 -0.14 2.75
N LEU A 90 -2.71 -1.30 2.49
CA LEU A 90 -1.43 -1.73 3.05
C LEU A 90 -0.32 -1.54 2.02
N CYS A 91 0.77 -0.92 2.43
CA CYS A 91 1.93 -0.65 1.58
C CYS A 91 3.25 -0.71 2.35
N GLY A 92 4.36 -0.57 1.62
CA GLY A 92 5.73 -0.53 2.14
C GLY A 92 6.58 0.42 1.30
N HIS A 93 7.77 -0.05 0.90
CA HIS A 93 8.73 0.62 0.00
C HIS A 93 9.42 1.88 0.54
N ILE A 94 8.69 2.77 1.21
CA ILE A 94 9.24 4.00 1.79
C ILE A 94 9.53 3.74 3.27
N HIS A 95 10.77 3.36 3.56
CA HIS A 95 11.19 2.93 4.90
C HIS A 95 11.32 4.11 5.88
N GLU A 96 11.35 5.31 5.33
CA GLU A 96 11.46 6.60 6.00
C GLU A 96 10.13 7.09 6.60
N ASP A 97 9.01 6.65 6.02
CA ASP A 97 7.66 7.16 6.33
C ASP A 97 6.74 5.98 6.66
N ARG A 98 7.13 5.22 7.68
CA ARG A 98 6.28 4.19 8.30
C ARG A 98 5.20 4.87 9.13
N GLY A 99 3.97 4.40 9.03
CA GLY A 99 2.88 4.90 9.87
C GLY A 99 1.50 4.76 9.22
N GLU A 100 0.55 5.50 9.78
CA GLU A 100 -0.82 5.60 9.26
C GLU A 100 -1.06 6.96 8.60
N ALA A 101 -1.89 6.97 7.57
CA ALA A 101 -2.45 8.19 7.00
C ALA A 101 -3.89 7.94 6.55
N ARG A 102 -4.55 8.98 6.05
CA ARG A 102 -5.88 8.90 5.47
C ARG A 102 -5.96 9.64 4.15
N ILE A 103 -6.68 9.06 3.21
CA ILE A 103 -7.13 9.71 1.98
C ILE A 103 -8.64 9.48 1.93
N GLY A 104 -9.43 10.54 2.15
CA GLY A 104 -10.87 10.38 2.37
C GLY A 104 -11.17 9.47 3.57
N SER A 105 -12.01 8.46 3.38
CA SER A 105 -12.32 7.44 4.40
C SER A 105 -11.29 6.32 4.46
N THR A 106 -10.47 6.13 3.42
CA THR A 106 -9.48 5.05 3.35
C THR A 106 -8.38 5.24 4.38
N LYS A 107 -8.15 4.21 5.20
CA LYS A 107 -6.96 4.12 6.06
C LYS A 107 -5.77 3.62 5.25
N ILE A 108 -4.65 4.34 5.29
CA ILE A 108 -3.40 3.95 4.66
C ILE A 108 -2.44 3.50 5.75
N VAL A 109 -1.80 2.35 5.58
CA VAL A 109 -0.78 1.84 6.51
C VAL A 109 0.47 1.47 5.72
N ASN A 110 1.55 2.22 5.94
CA ASN A 110 2.89 1.82 5.50
C ASN A 110 3.53 1.01 6.62
N VAL A 111 3.70 -0.30 6.40
CA VAL A 111 4.15 -1.23 7.45
C VAL A 111 5.62 -1.05 7.84
N GLY A 112 6.41 -0.37 7.01
CA GLY A 112 7.84 -0.20 7.19
C GLY A 112 8.66 -1.44 6.80
N GLU A 113 9.92 -1.46 7.22
CA GLU A 113 10.90 -2.47 6.81
C GLU A 113 11.14 -3.52 7.90
N LEU A 114 10.86 -4.79 7.58
CA LEU A 114 11.07 -5.91 8.51
C LEU A 114 12.52 -6.04 8.98
N ARG A 115 13.51 -5.67 8.15
CA ARG A 115 14.94 -5.68 8.54
C ARG A 115 15.26 -4.75 9.71
N ARG A 116 14.42 -3.74 9.96
CA ARG A 116 14.49 -2.84 11.12
C ARG A 116 13.66 -3.34 12.30
N GLY A 117 13.13 -4.56 12.21
CA GLY A 117 12.24 -5.15 13.21
C GLY A 117 10.79 -4.69 13.12
N PHE A 118 10.40 -3.94 12.08
CA PHE A 118 9.05 -3.38 11.99
C PHE A 118 8.05 -4.34 11.35
N GLY A 119 6.83 -4.33 11.87
CA GLY A 119 5.65 -4.95 11.27
C GLY A 119 4.37 -4.34 11.81
N ALA A 120 3.23 -4.86 11.35
CA ALA A 120 1.92 -4.49 11.85
C ALA A 120 0.99 -5.71 11.87
N LEU A 121 0.23 -5.89 12.95
CA LEU A 121 -0.89 -6.80 13.04
C LEU A 121 -2.17 -6.00 12.81
N ILE A 122 -2.91 -6.36 11.76
CA ILE A 122 -4.18 -5.71 11.39
C ILE A 122 -5.32 -6.58 11.88
N GLU A 123 -6.15 -6.04 12.76
CA GLU A 123 -7.37 -6.69 13.27
C GLU A 123 -8.59 -6.02 12.63
N ILE A 124 -9.47 -6.83 12.02
CA ILE A 124 -10.62 -6.36 11.25
C ILE A 124 -11.90 -6.96 11.83
N ASP A 125 -12.51 -6.21 12.74
CA ASP A 125 -13.81 -6.52 13.34
C ASP A 125 -14.82 -5.44 12.93
N GLU A 126 -15.54 -4.82 13.86
CA GLU A 126 -16.36 -3.63 13.58
C GLU A 126 -15.51 -2.43 13.11
N GLN A 127 -14.24 -2.40 13.51
CA GLN A 127 -13.26 -1.37 13.17
C GLN A 127 -11.95 -2.00 12.68
N ILE A 128 -11.10 -1.18 12.04
CA ILE A 128 -9.78 -1.58 11.56
C ILE A 128 -8.72 -1.06 12.53
N ASN A 129 -8.18 -1.96 13.34
CA ASN A 129 -7.15 -1.69 14.33
C ASN A 129 -5.76 -2.06 13.80
N VAL A 130 -4.78 -1.22 14.08
CA VAL A 130 -3.38 -1.41 13.66
C VAL A 130 -2.53 -1.53 14.91
N ASN A 131 -2.04 -2.75 15.18
CA ASN A 131 -1.11 -3.02 16.27
C ASN A 131 0.31 -3.08 15.71
N TRP A 132 1.12 -2.09 16.04
CA TRP A 132 2.49 -2.00 15.55
C TRP A 132 3.40 -3.02 16.24
N ILE A 133 4.13 -3.79 15.45
CA ILE A 133 5.13 -4.75 15.91
C ILE A 133 6.51 -4.12 15.76
N GLU A 134 7.29 -4.17 16.84
CA GLU A 134 8.71 -3.82 16.85
C GLU A 134 9.48 -4.96 17.52
N LEU A 135 10.19 -5.72 16.70
CA LEU A 135 11.07 -6.79 17.16
C LEU A 135 12.33 -6.15 17.75
N GLN A 136 12.59 -6.40 19.03
CA GLN A 136 13.87 -6.03 19.63
C GLN A 136 15.00 -6.80 18.93
N GLU A 137 16.16 -6.16 18.72
CA GLU A 137 17.32 -6.77 18.09
C GLU A 137 17.78 -8.03 18.86
N GLY A 138 17.28 -9.16 18.41
CA GLY A 138 17.62 -10.49 18.89
C GLY A 138 17.70 -11.43 17.71
N LYS A 139 18.85 -11.43 17.02
CA LYS A 139 19.26 -12.45 16.04
C LYS A 139 18.31 -12.68 14.86
N ILE A 140 18.29 -11.76 13.89
CA ILE A 140 18.08 -12.18 12.49
C ILE A 140 19.49 -12.37 11.90
N GLY A 141 20.03 -13.57 12.11
CA GLY A 141 21.29 -13.98 11.50
C GLY A 141 21.18 -13.90 9.98
N ARG A 142 22.20 -13.32 9.34
CA ARG A 142 22.41 -13.46 7.90
C ARG A 142 22.70 -14.91 7.53
#